data_AF-A0A6I6A720-F1
#
_entry.id   AF-A0A6I6A720-F1
#
_cell.length_a   1.000
_cell.length_b   1.000
_cell.length_c   1.000
_cell.angle_alpha   90.00
_cell.angle_beta   90.00
_cell.angle_gamma   90.00
#
_symmetry.space_group_name_H-M   'P 1'
#
loop_
_entity.id
_entity.type
_entity.pdbx_description
1 polymer ?
#
loop_
_entity_poly.entity_id
_entity_poly.type
_entity_poly.pdbx_seq_one_letter_code
_entity_poly.pdbx_strand_id
1 'polypeptide(L)'
;MTSHRILFTAVALIICAAMLISQTPPPVAQAAAVKSAPAWEYKIADASVKLGELETTGEITNARIKAALEQFLNQQGANGWELVAYSGTMAIYKRAVRN
;
A
#
# COMPACT_ATOMS: atom_id res chain seq x y z
N MET A 1 25.65 -55.14 -13.26
CA MET A 1 25.91 -53.85 -12.57
C MET A 1 24.98 -52.68 -13.00
N THR A 2 23.98 -52.91 -13.86
CA THR A 2 23.14 -51.82 -14.42
C THR A 2 21.84 -51.59 -13.63
N SER A 3 21.30 -52.64 -13.00
CA SER A 3 19.99 -52.59 -12.34
C SER A 3 19.99 -51.80 -11.02
N HIS A 4 21.09 -51.83 -10.27
CA HIS A 4 21.21 -51.10 -8.98
C HIS A 4 21.35 -49.59 -9.17
N ARG A 5 21.93 -49.14 -10.31
CA ARG A 5 22.09 -47.73 -10.63
C ARG A 5 20.74 -47.07 -10.93
N ILE A 6 19.88 -47.77 -11.67
CA ILE A 6 18.53 -47.31 -12.02
C ILE A 6 17.65 -47.17 -10.77
N LEU A 7 17.73 -48.15 -9.85
CA LEU A 7 17.00 -48.12 -8.59
C LEU A 7 17.44 -46.93 -7.70
N PHE A 8 18.74 -46.65 -7.65
CA PHE A 8 19.28 -45.53 -6.89
C PHE A 8 18.86 -44.17 -7.47
N THR A 9 18.85 -44.04 -8.80
CA THR A 9 18.40 -42.81 -9.47
C THR A 9 16.89 -42.57 -9.27
N ALA A 10 16.08 -43.63 -9.31
CA ALA A 10 14.64 -43.52 -9.06
C ALA A 10 14.33 -43.08 -7.62
N VAL A 11 15.03 -43.65 -6.63
CA VAL A 11 14.86 -43.27 -5.22
C VAL A 11 15.31 -41.83 -4.97
N ALA A 12 16.43 -41.40 -5.56
CA ALA A 12 16.89 -40.02 -5.45
C ALA A 12 15.90 -39.00 -6.05
N LEU A 13 15.26 -39.35 -7.18
CA LEU A 13 14.23 -38.51 -7.80
C LEU A 13 12.96 -38.38 -6.96
N ILE A 14 12.53 -39.48 -6.31
CA ILE A 14 11.38 -39.49 -5.41
C ILE A 14 11.66 -38.62 -4.17
N ILE A 15 12.85 -38.72 -3.59
CA ILE A 15 13.24 -37.89 -2.43
C ILE A 15 13.34 -36.41 -2.81
N CYS A 16 13.89 -36.11 -3.99
CA CYS A 16 14.01 -34.74 -4.49
C CYS A 16 12.63 -34.11 -4.76
N ALA A 17 11.70 -34.87 -5.34
CA ALA A 17 10.32 -34.44 -5.53
C ALA A 17 9.58 -34.25 -4.19
N ALA A 18 9.80 -35.13 -3.21
CA ALA A 18 9.21 -35.00 -1.88
C ALA A 18 9.71 -33.75 -1.13
N MET A 19 10.99 -33.38 -1.29
CA MET A 19 11.53 -32.15 -0.70
C MET A 19 10.95 -30.89 -1.35
N LEU A 20 10.74 -30.89 -2.67
CA LEU A 20 10.11 -29.77 -3.39
C LEU A 20 8.66 -29.53 -2.94
N ILE A 21 7.89 -30.59 -2.66
CA ILE A 21 6.50 -30.50 -2.18
C ILE A 21 6.43 -30.04 -0.72
N SER A 22 7.45 -30.36 0.09
CA SER A 22 7.55 -29.93 1.50
C SER A 22 7.91 -28.44 1.66
N GLN A 23 8.41 -27.81 0.59
CA GLN A 23 8.81 -26.40 0.58
C GLN A 23 7.69 -25.43 0.21
N THR A 24 6.49 -25.89 -0.16
CA THR A 24 5.33 -25.00 -0.22
C THR A 24 4.76 -24.89 1.18
N PRO A 25 4.86 -23.72 1.85
CA PRO A 25 4.17 -23.54 3.12
C PRO A 25 2.69 -23.89 2.92
N PRO A 26 2.02 -24.47 3.93
CA PRO A 26 0.60 -24.73 3.82
C PRO A 26 -0.14 -23.42 3.46
N PRO A 27 -1.20 -23.46 2.65
CA PRO A 27 -1.94 -22.27 2.22
C PRO A 27 -2.38 -21.38 3.41
N VAL A 28 -2.59 -22.00 4.57
CA VAL A 28 -2.90 -21.35 5.85
C VAL A 28 -1.75 -20.47 6.36
N ALA A 29 -0.49 -20.89 6.18
CA ALA A 29 0.69 -20.10 6.57
C ALA A 29 0.96 -18.93 5.61
N GLN A 30 0.60 -19.06 4.33
CA GLN A 30 0.62 -17.92 3.40
C GLN A 30 -0.47 -16.91 3.71
N ALA A 31 -1.67 -17.36 4.12
CA ALA A 31 -2.76 -16.49 4.52
C ALA A 31 -2.42 -15.68 5.80
N ALA A 32 -1.73 -16.29 6.76
CA ALA A 32 -1.29 -15.61 7.99
C ALA A 32 -0.20 -14.54 7.76
N ALA A 33 0.53 -14.60 6.64
CA ALA A 33 1.57 -13.64 6.28
C ALA A 33 1.04 -12.44 5.46
N VAL A 34 -0.23 -12.44 5.07
CA VAL A 34 -0.86 -11.27 4.44
C VAL A 34 -1.03 -10.23 5.54
N LYS A 35 -0.07 -9.31 5.66
CA LYS A 35 -0.25 -8.05 6.40
C LYS A 35 -1.60 -7.48 5.94
N SER A 36 -2.57 -7.38 6.85
CA SER A 36 -3.82 -6.66 6.56
C SER A 36 -3.43 -5.32 5.96
N ALA A 37 -3.92 -5.04 4.76
CA ALA A 37 -3.79 -3.71 4.18
C ALA A 37 -4.33 -2.71 5.22
N PRO A 38 -3.67 -1.55 5.41
CA PRO A 38 -4.18 -0.55 6.34
C PRO A 38 -5.60 -0.20 5.93
N ALA A 39 -6.54 -0.21 6.90
CA ALA A 39 -7.85 0.34 6.66
C ALA A 39 -7.68 1.84 6.36
N TRP A 40 -8.35 2.34 5.32
CA TRP A 40 -8.24 3.74 4.91
C TRP A 40 -9.47 4.52 5.35
N GLU A 41 -9.24 5.69 5.94
CA GLU A 41 -10.26 6.69 6.22
C GLU A 41 -10.22 7.75 5.10
N TYR A 42 -11.40 8.18 4.64
CA TYR A 42 -11.54 9.22 3.61
C TYR A 42 -12.29 10.43 4.17
N LYS A 43 -11.86 11.62 3.75
CA LYS A 43 -12.49 12.89 4.15
C LYS A 43 -12.59 13.82 2.95
N ILE A 44 -13.71 14.51 2.87
CA ILE A 44 -13.93 15.61 1.93
C ILE A 44 -13.88 16.90 2.74
N ALA A 45 -13.09 17.87 2.31
CA ALA A 45 -13.04 19.19 2.92
C ALA A 45 -13.15 20.28 1.84
N ASP A 46 -13.74 21.39 2.25
CA ASP A 46 -13.69 22.61 1.45
C ASP A 46 -12.29 23.23 1.57
N ALA A 47 -11.69 23.49 0.40
CA ALA A 47 -10.36 24.02 0.21
C ALA A 47 -10.38 25.45 -0.37
N SER A 48 -11.56 26.09 -0.46
CA SER A 48 -11.73 27.39 -1.12
C SER A 48 -10.81 28.46 -0.56
N VAL A 49 -10.73 28.56 0.78
CA VAL A 49 -9.88 29.54 1.47
C VAL A 49 -8.40 29.36 1.09
N LYS A 50 -7.89 28.13 1.17
CA LYS A 50 -6.47 27.87 0.92
C LYS A 50 -6.10 27.99 -0.56
N LEU A 51 -7.00 27.58 -1.45
CA LEU A 51 -6.81 27.76 -2.89
C LEU A 51 -6.85 29.23 -3.28
N GLY A 52 -7.75 30.03 -2.69
CA GLY A 52 -7.79 31.48 -2.87
C GLY A 52 -6.51 32.18 -2.40
N GLU A 53 -5.97 31.80 -1.24
CA GLU A 53 -4.66 32.31 -0.77
C GLU A 53 -3.54 32.01 -1.78
N LEU A 54 -3.47 30.77 -2.29
CA LEU A 54 -2.44 30.39 -3.26
C LEU A 54 -2.59 31.14 -4.58
N GLU A 55 -3.82 31.37 -5.04
CA GLU A 55 -4.11 32.17 -6.23
C GLU A 55 -3.64 33.61 -6.06
N THR A 56 -3.90 34.24 -4.90
CA THR A 56 -3.45 35.62 -4.63
C THR A 56 -1.93 35.76 -4.56
N THR A 57 -1.21 34.71 -4.16
CA THR A 57 0.26 34.69 -4.14
C THR A 57 0.90 34.41 -5.51
N GLY A 58 0.10 34.08 -6.53
CA GLY A 58 0.58 33.79 -7.88
C GLY A 58 1.34 32.46 -8.03
N GLU A 59 1.44 31.65 -6.98
CA GLU A 59 2.23 30.42 -6.94
C GLU A 59 1.36 29.17 -7.07
N ILE A 60 0.66 29.05 -8.20
CA ILE A 60 -0.25 27.95 -8.53
C ILE A 60 0.52 26.82 -9.22
N THR A 61 1.30 26.05 -8.47
CA THR A 61 1.84 24.77 -8.95
C THR A 61 1.14 23.60 -8.25
N ASN A 62 0.89 22.51 -8.98
CA ASN A 62 0.21 21.32 -8.41
C ASN A 62 0.91 20.79 -7.16
N ALA A 63 2.24 20.81 -7.12
CA ALA A 63 3.01 20.37 -5.95
C ALA A 63 2.77 21.27 -4.73
N ARG A 64 2.69 22.58 -4.94
CA ARG A 64 2.47 23.55 -3.85
C ARG A 64 1.04 23.57 -3.36
N ILE A 65 0.06 23.43 -4.27
CA ILE A 65 -1.34 23.22 -3.92
C ILE A 65 -1.47 21.97 -3.04
N LYS A 66 -0.88 20.85 -3.49
CA LYS A 66 -0.88 19.61 -2.71
C LYS A 66 -0.33 19.83 -1.31
N ALA A 67 0.88 20.38 -1.19
CA ALA A 67 1.53 20.60 0.10
C ALA A 67 0.71 21.53 1.02
N ALA A 68 0.16 22.61 0.47
CA ALA A 68 -0.64 23.57 1.23
C ALA A 68 -1.97 22.97 1.73
N LEU A 69 -2.64 22.17 0.90
CA LEU A 69 -3.90 21.49 1.26
C LEU A 69 -3.67 20.38 2.30
N GLU A 70 -2.62 19.59 2.13
CA GLU A 70 -2.22 18.59 3.14
C GLU A 70 -1.86 19.28 4.46
N GLN A 71 -1.08 20.36 4.43
CA GLN A 71 -0.73 21.12 5.62
C GLN A 71 -1.96 21.73 6.31
N PHE A 72 -2.88 22.32 5.54
CA PHE A 72 -4.11 22.89 6.06
C PHE A 72 -4.94 21.84 6.82
N LEU A 73 -5.12 20.65 6.24
CA LEU A 73 -5.88 19.60 6.89
C LEU A 73 -5.14 19.03 8.12
N ASN A 74 -3.81 18.88 8.04
CA ASN A 74 -3.00 18.45 9.18
C ASN A 74 -3.08 19.46 10.35
N GLN A 75 -3.12 20.76 10.07
CA GLN A 75 -3.27 21.82 11.08
C GLN A 75 -4.63 21.78 11.80
N GLN A 76 -5.68 21.24 11.17
CA GLN A 76 -6.99 21.06 11.80
C GLN A 76 -7.05 19.85 12.76
N GLY A 77 -5.89 19.40 13.28
CA GLY A 77 -5.79 18.27 14.20
C GLY A 77 -5.85 16.90 13.53
N ALA A 78 -5.81 16.87 12.20
CA ALA A 78 -5.91 15.66 11.41
C ALA A 78 -4.52 15.28 10.91
N ASN A 79 -3.63 14.80 11.79
CA ASN A 79 -2.29 14.35 11.37
C ASN A 79 -2.39 13.07 10.51
N GLY A 80 -1.57 13.02 9.46
CA GLY A 80 -1.38 11.86 8.59
C GLY A 80 -2.35 11.77 7.41
N TRP A 81 -2.99 12.88 7.05
CA TRP A 81 -3.85 12.92 5.87
C TRP A 81 -3.04 13.29 4.62
N GLU A 82 -3.29 12.57 3.54
CA GLU A 82 -2.70 12.77 2.22
C GLU A 82 -3.78 13.20 1.24
N LEU A 83 -3.46 14.16 0.36
CA LEU A 83 -4.36 14.60 -0.68
C LEU A 83 -4.45 13.51 -1.77
N VAL A 84 -5.67 13.09 -2.07
CA VAL A 84 -5.97 12.14 -3.14
C VAL A 84 -6.29 12.88 -4.43
N ALA A 85 -7.19 13.86 -4.34
CA ALA A 85 -7.65 14.64 -5.47
C ALA A 85 -8.22 15.97 -5.00
N TYR A 86 -8.25 16.96 -5.88
CA TYR A 86 -9.02 18.18 -5.70
C TYR A 86 -9.66 18.58 -7.03
N SER A 87 -10.83 19.20 -6.96
CA SER A 87 -11.55 19.73 -8.11
C SER A 87 -12.35 20.95 -7.69
N GLY A 88 -12.13 22.07 -8.37
CA GLY A 88 -12.66 23.36 -7.92
C GLY A 88 -12.21 23.66 -6.49
N THR A 89 -13.18 23.85 -5.59
CA THR A 89 -12.94 24.10 -4.16
C THR A 89 -12.96 22.83 -3.30
N MET A 90 -13.24 21.67 -3.88
CA MET A 90 -13.38 20.43 -3.11
C MET A 90 -12.08 19.65 -3.11
N ALA A 91 -11.64 19.20 -1.93
CA ALA A 91 -10.46 18.36 -1.77
C ALA A 91 -10.81 17.05 -1.04
N ILE A 92 -10.28 15.94 -1.56
CA ILE A 92 -10.46 14.59 -1.04
C ILE A 92 -9.14 14.12 -0.45
N TYR A 93 -9.19 13.64 0.78
CA TYR A 93 -8.03 13.19 1.52
C TYR A 93 -8.22 11.74 1.98
N LYS A 94 -7.10 11.05 2.17
CA LYS A 94 -7.07 9.72 2.78
C LYS A 94 -6.07 9.68 3.94
N ARG A 95 -6.30 8.79 4.89
CA ARG A 95 -5.35 8.47 5.96
C ARG A 95 -5.41 6.99 6.29
N ALA A 96 -4.27 6.40 6.62
CA ALA A 96 -4.24 5.06 7.18
C ALA A 96 -4.76 5.07 8.62
N VAL A 97 -5.78 4.26 8.90
CA VAL A 97 -6.28 4.01 10.26
C VAL A 97 -5.19 3.28 11.03
N ARG A 98 -4.67 3.89 12.09
CA ARG A 98 -3.78 3.22 13.04
C ARG A 98 -4.66 2.35 13.94
N ASN A 99 -4.51 1.03 13.85
CA ASN A 99 -5.07 0.08 14.81
C ASN A 99 -4.41 0.20 16.18
#